data_AF-A0A679HRH2-F1
#
_entry.id   AF-A0A679HRH2-F1
#
_cell.length_a   1.000
_cell.length_b   1.000
_cell.length_c   1.000
_cell.angle_alpha   90.00
_cell.angle_beta   90.00
_cell.angle_gamma   90.00
#
_symmetry.space_group_name_H-M   'P 1'
#
loop_
_entity.id
_entity.type
_entity.pdbx_description
1 polymer ?
#
loop_
_entity_poly.entity_id
_entity_poly.type
_entity_poly.pdbx_seq_one_letter_code
_entity_poly.pdbx_strand_id
1 'polypeptide(L)' 'MTGTLTKLDLERGQGAVETDTGTSVAFTISKPELFEKLSSGSRVTLRIDKAGRVDKVTDESVSDFVPSIDKAP' A
#
# COMPACT_ATOMS: atom_id res chain seq x y z
N MET A 1 -8.58 3.80 -3.60
CA MET A 1 -9.22 3.03 -2.51
C MET A 1 -8.23 2.99 -1.38
N THR A 2 -8.66 3.27 -0.16
CA THR A 2 -7.78 3.32 1.02
C THR A 2 -8.17 2.21 1.98
N GLY A 3 -7.18 1.62 2.62
CA GLY A 3 -7.40 0.56 3.61
C GLY A 3 -6.09 0.03 4.18
N THR A 4 -6.22 -0.99 5.01
CA THR A 4 -5.11 -1.65 5.70
C THR A 4 -4.78 -2.95 4.98
N LEU A 5 -3.50 -3.17 4.64
CA LEU A 5 -3.06 -4.44 4.07
C LEU A 5 -3.24 -5.56 5.10
N THR A 6 -4.18 -6.46 4.88
CA THR A 6 -4.40 -7.61 5.77
C THR A 6 -3.59 -8.82 5.33
N LYS A 7 -3.30 -8.93 4.04
CA LYS A 7 -2.48 -10.00 3.49
C LYS A 7 -1.66 -9.52 2.30
N LEU A 8 -0.39 -9.88 2.26
CA LEU A 8 0.51 -9.55 1.18
C LEU A 8 1.35 -10.79 0.85
N ASP A 9 1.16 -11.34 -0.33
CA ASP A 9 1.85 -12.54 -0.82
C ASP A 9 2.49 -12.21 -2.17
N LEU A 10 3.72 -11.68 -2.11
CA LEU A 10 4.47 -11.24 -3.28
C LEU A 10 4.90 -12.42 -4.16
N GLU A 11 5.15 -13.58 -3.55
CA GLU A 11 5.52 -14.81 -4.28
C GLU A 11 4.37 -15.29 -5.16
N ARG A 12 3.13 -15.25 -4.65
CA ARG A 12 1.94 -15.63 -5.41
C ARG A 12 1.34 -14.48 -6.21
N GLY A 13 1.84 -13.26 -6.04
CA GLY A 13 1.32 -12.05 -6.68
C GLY A 13 -0.10 -11.70 -6.23
N GLN A 14 -0.45 -12.00 -4.98
CA GLN A 14 -1.79 -11.81 -4.43
C GLN A 14 -1.75 -10.98 -3.15
N GLY A 15 -2.75 -10.12 -2.96
CA GLY A 15 -2.89 -9.35 -1.75
C GLY A 15 -4.35 -9.18 -1.35
N ALA A 16 -4.56 -8.84 -0.08
CA ALA A 16 -5.85 -8.45 0.47
C ALA A 16 -5.67 -7.17 1.27
N VAL A 17 -6.63 -6.27 1.09
CA VAL A 17 -6.74 -5.02 1.82
C VAL A 17 -8.11 -4.96 2.47
N GLU A 18 -8.17 -4.56 3.72
CA GLU A 18 -9.41 -4.22 4.39
C GLU A 18 -9.62 -2.72 4.25
N THR A 19 -10.67 -2.32 3.54
CA THR A 19 -11.03 -0.91 3.42
C THR A 19 -11.44 -0.37 4.78
N ASP A 20 -11.30 0.94 4.97
CA ASP A 20 -11.81 1.63 6.17
C ASP A 20 -13.32 1.43 6.41
N THR A 21 -14.06 1.00 5.39
CA THR A 21 -15.49 0.65 5.50
C THR A 21 -15.72 -0.77 6.04
N GLY A 22 -14.67 -1.51 6.38
CA GLY A 22 -14.74 -2.90 6.86
C GLY A 22 -14.90 -3.94 5.74
N THR A 23 -14.67 -3.57 4.48
CA THR A 23 -14.79 -4.50 3.35
C THR A 23 -13.42 -5.06 2.99
N SER A 24 -13.28 -6.39 3.05
CA SER A 24 -12.06 -7.05 2.59
C SER A 24 -12.07 -7.21 1.06
N VAL A 25 -11.08 -6.65 0.39
CA VAL A 25 -10.94 -6.66 -1.07
C VAL A 25 -9.63 -7.37 -1.43
N ALA A 26 -9.75 -8.47 -2.16
CA ALA A 26 -8.61 -9.17 -2.75
C ALA A 26 -8.19 -8.47 -4.05
N PHE A 27 -6.88 -8.37 -4.28
CA PHE A 27 -6.30 -7.76 -5.47
C PHE A 27 -5.12 -8.57 -5.99
N THR A 28 -4.83 -8.41 -7.29
CA THR A 28 -3.65 -9.01 -7.92
C THR A 28 -2.51 -8.00 -7.99
N ILE A 29 -1.32 -8.44 -7.59
CA ILE A 29 -0.10 -7.65 -7.58
C ILE A 29 0.56 -7.79 -8.95
N SER A 30 0.43 -6.77 -9.79
CA SER A 30 1.10 -6.75 -11.10
C SER A 30 2.54 -6.23 -11.03
N LYS A 31 2.88 -5.48 -9.98
CA LYS A 31 4.19 -4.88 -9.75
C LYS A 31 4.59 -5.11 -8.28
N PRO A 32 5.24 -6.23 -7.95
CA PRO A 32 5.58 -6.57 -6.57
C PRO A 32 6.56 -5.56 -5.94
N GLU A 33 7.38 -4.91 -6.76
CA GLU A 33 8.30 -3.82 -6.36
C GLU A 33 7.59 -2.65 -5.65
N LEU A 34 6.31 -2.40 -5.97
CA LEU A 34 5.52 -1.35 -5.30
C LEU A 34 5.18 -1.68 -3.85
N PHE A 35 5.28 -2.97 -3.49
CA PHE A 35 4.89 -3.50 -2.20
C PHE A 35 6.09 -3.98 -1.36
N GLU A 36 7.32 -3.93 -1.89
CA GLU A 36 8.53 -4.36 -1.16
C GLU A 36 8.77 -3.58 0.13
N LYS A 37 8.31 -2.32 0.19
CA LYS A 37 8.42 -1.47 1.39
C LYS A 37 7.17 -1.52 2.28
N LEU A 38 6.18 -2.31 1.90
CA LEU A 38 4.90 -2.41 2.60
C LEU A 38 4.86 -3.71 3.38
N SER A 39 4.15 -3.69 4.50
CA SER A 39 3.94 -4.89 5.32
C SER A 39 2.45 -5.05 5.62
N SER A 40 2.05 -6.27 5.95
CA SER A 40 0.73 -6.50 6.52
C SER A 40 0.55 -5.64 7.77
N GLY A 41 -0.54 -4.89 7.85
CA GLY A 41 -0.83 -3.89 8.88
C GLY A 41 -0.57 -2.45 8.42
N SER A 42 0.15 -2.22 7.31
CA SER A 42 0.34 -0.88 6.76
C SER A 42 -0.96 -0.34 6.18
N ARG A 43 -1.25 0.94 6.46
CA ARG A 43 -2.34 1.67 5.81
C ARG A 43 -1.85 2.21 4.47
N VAL A 44 -2.59 1.89 3.42
CA VAL A 44 -2.21 2.18 2.03
C VAL A 44 -3.40 2.67 1.23
N THR A 45 -3.11 3.52 0.26
CA THR A 45 -4.04 3.87 -0.81
C THR A 45 -3.65 3.12 -2.08
N LEU A 46 -4.51 2.19 -2.50
CA LEU A 46 -4.39 1.42 -3.73
C LEU A 46 -5.23 2.03 -4.86
N ARG A 47 -4.63 2.13 -6.04
CA ARG A 47 -5.35 2.37 -7.30
C ARG A 47 -5.46 1.06 -8.05
N ILE A 48 -6.69 0.56 -8.12
CA ILE A 48 -7.05 -0.64 -8.85
C ILE A 48 -7.63 -0.23 -10.20
N ASP A 49 -7.11 -0.78 -11.28
CA ASP A 49 -7.65 -0.59 -12.64
C ASP A 49 -8.93 -1.42 -12.87
N LYS A 50 -9.66 -1.16 -13.95
CA LYS A 50 -10.87 -1.91 -14.34
C LYS A 50 -10.65 -3.43 -14.45
N ALA A 51 -9.42 -3.88 -14.66
CA ALA A 51 -9.05 -5.30 -14.67
C ALA A 51 -8.80 -5.91 -13.27
N GLY A 52 -9.00 -5.16 -12.18
CA GLY A 52 -8.74 -5.66 -10.81
C GLY A 52 -7.25 -5.72 -10.43
N ARG A 53 -6.39 -5.04 -11.21
CA ARG A 53 -4.93 -4.99 -11.00
C ARG A 53 -4.54 -3.72 -10.28
N VAL A 54 -3.62 -3.83 -9.33
CA VAL A 54 -3.03 -2.65 -8.69
C VAL A 54 -1.94 -2.09 -9.59
N ASP A 55 -2.13 -0.85 -10.05
CA ASP A 55 -1.12 -0.12 -10.84
C ASP A 55 -0.34 0.89 -10.00
N LYS A 56 -0.93 1.38 -8.91
CA LYS A 56 -0.28 2.33 -8.01
C LYS A 56 -0.62 2.04 -6.55
N VAL A 57 0.40 2.13 -5.72
CA VAL A 57 0.30 2.07 -4.26
C VAL A 57 0.92 3.32 -3.68
N THR A 58 0.21 3.95 -2.76
CA THR A 58 0.75 5.01 -1.92
C THR A 58 0.71 4.50 -0.49
N ASP A 59 1.87 4.39 0.15
CA ASP A 59 1.92 4.18 1.59
C ASP A 59 1.47 5.45 2.32
N GLU A 60 0.60 5.30 3.31
CA GLU A 60 0.15 6.42 4.15
C GLU A 60 0.70 6.30 5.59
N SER A 61 1.54 5.31 5.85
CA SER A 61 2.18 5.07 7.15
C SER A 61 3.47 5.88 7.30
N VAL A 62 4.20 6.14 6.22
CA VAL A 62 5.25 7.16 6.15
C VAL A 62 4.62 8.52 5.87
N SER A 63 4.01 9.07 6.92
CA SER A 63 4.17 10.50 7.16
C SER A 63 5.66 10.71 7.46
N ASP A 64 6.45 10.84 6.40
CA ASP A 64 7.82 11.34 6.49
C ASP A 64 7.72 12.83 6.84
N PHE A 65 7.42 13.10 8.11
CA PHE A 65 7.64 14.40 8.71
C PHE A 65 9.14 14.48 8.98
N VAL A 66 9.92 14.84 7.96
CA VAL A 66 11.20 15.52 8.19
C VAL A 66 10.93 17.02 8.17
N PRO A 67 10.68 17.68 9.32
CA PRO A 67 10.79 19.12 9.36
C PRO A 67 12.27 19.43 9.13
N SER A 68 12.57 20.08 8.01
CA SER A 68 13.88 20.65 7.72
C SER A 68 14.38 21.41 8.95
N ILE A 69 15.50 20.99 9.53
CA ILE A 69 16.29 21.86 10.39
C ILE A 69 17.64 22.04 9.72
N ASP A 70 17.68 23.13 8.97
CA ASP A 70 18.85 23.92 8.62
C ASP A 70 19.97 23.76 9.66
N LYS A 71 21.13 23.29 9.23
CA LYS A 71 22.35 23.33 10.04
C LYS A 71 23.41 24.12 9.28
N ALA A 72 23.30 25.45 9.30
CA ALA A 72 24.48 26.32 9.23
C ALA A 72 25.29 26.16 10.53
N PRO A 73 26.62 26.02 10.43
CA PRO A 73 27.47 27.20 10.58
C PRO A 73 28.66 27.29 9.59
#